data_AF-A0A661WV10-F1
#
_entry.id   AF-A0A661WV10-F1
#
_cell.length_a   1.000
_cell.length_b   1.000
_cell.length_c   1.000
_cell.angle_alpha   90.00
_cell.angle_beta   90.00
_cell.angle_gamma   90.00
#
_symmetry.space_group_name_H-M   'P 1'
#
loop_
_entity.id
_entity.type
_entity.pdbx_description
1 polymer ?
#
loop_
_entity_poly.entity_id
_entity_poly.type
_entity_poly.pdbx_seq_one_letter_code
_entity_poly.pdbx_strand_id
1 'polypeptide(L)'
;MIKIVIGTNVLVLAVLNPNGVPAKIMETVYSGEFEPIVTDGILEEYHCVLNYKKFGFSQKVVIQMLNFFKQFLLPLPPASLSVKCVDPDDTKFLAAAVTGEAKFLITGNRKHFPKKITDLVIITPREMLDLMEK
;
A
#
# COMPACT_ATOMS: atom_id res chain seq x y z
N MET A 1 -1.36 -15.80 6.89
CA MET A 1 -1.91 -14.76 5.99
C MET A 1 -0.77 -14.15 5.20
N ILE A 2 -0.98 -13.75 3.94
CA ILE A 2 0.06 -13.09 3.16
C ILE A 2 0.05 -11.60 3.51
N LYS A 3 1.17 -11.12 4.04
CA LYS A 3 1.34 -9.71 4.41
C LYS A 3 1.76 -8.89 3.20
N ILE A 4 1.13 -7.72 3.03
CA ILE A 4 1.38 -6.84 1.89
C ILE A 4 1.51 -5.38 2.34
N VAL A 5 2.27 -4.59 1.60
CA VAL A 5 2.24 -3.12 1.69
C VAL A 5 1.59 -2.58 0.43
N ILE A 6 0.70 -1.59 0.59
CA ILE A 6 -0.04 -1.00 -0.53
C ILE A 6 0.43 0.44 -0.74
N GLY A 7 0.88 0.77 -1.94
CA GLY A 7 1.22 2.14 -2.30
C GLY A 7 -0.04 3.01 -2.40
N THR A 8 0.05 4.28 -2.01
CA THR A 8 -1.10 5.20 -2.00
C THR A 8 -1.76 5.36 -3.37
N ASN A 9 -0.98 5.26 -4.45
CA ASN A 9 -1.52 5.31 -5.81
C ASN A 9 -2.54 4.19 -6.08
N VAL A 10 -2.40 3.03 -5.45
CA VAL A 10 -3.33 1.91 -5.59
C VAL A 10 -4.66 2.25 -4.92
N LEU A 11 -4.64 2.84 -3.72
CA LEU A 11 -5.85 3.30 -3.02
C LEU A 11 -6.57 4.37 -3.83
N VAL A 12 -5.85 5.39 -4.30
CA VAL A 12 -6.41 6.47 -5.13
C VAL A 12 -7.09 5.90 -6.38
N LEU A 13 -6.41 5.00 -7.09
CA LEU A 13 -6.97 4.40 -8.30
C LEU A 13 -8.13 3.44 -8.02
N ALA A 14 -8.15 2.76 -6.87
CA ALA A 14 -9.26 1.91 -6.45
C ALA A 14 -10.53 2.74 -6.22
N VAL A 15 -10.40 3.94 -5.62
CA VAL A 15 -11.54 4.85 -5.43
C VAL A 15 -11.99 5.48 -6.76
N LEU A 16 -11.05 5.88 -7.62
CA LEU A 16 -11.36 6.48 -8.93
C LEU A 16 -12.00 5.50 -9.92
N ASN A 17 -11.61 4.22 -9.87
CA ASN A 17 -12.14 3.18 -10.74
C ASN A 17 -12.49 1.91 -9.92
N PRO A 18 -13.73 1.84 -9.38
CA PRO A 18 -14.18 0.73 -8.55
C PRO A 18 -14.22 -0.63 -9.26
N ASN A 19 -14.21 -0.66 -10.60
CA ASN A 19 -14.15 -1.90 -11.38
C ASN A 19 -12.72 -2.20 -11.89
N GLY A 20 -11.76 -1.35 -11.55
CA GLY A 20 -10.37 -1.44 -11.98
C GLY A 20 -9.59 -2.47 -11.18
N VAL A 21 -8.42 -2.84 -11.72
CA VAL A 21 -7.51 -3.79 -11.06
C VAL A 21 -7.14 -3.37 -9.62
N PRO A 22 -6.83 -2.09 -9.30
CA PRO A 22 -6.57 -1.67 -7.93
C PRO A 22 -7.74 -1.91 -6.97
N ALA A 23 -8.98 -1.76 -7.43
CA ALA A 23 -10.16 -2.04 -6.61
C ALA A 23 -10.29 -3.53 -6.28
N LYS A 24 -9.99 -4.42 -7.22
CA LYS A 24 -9.93 -5.87 -6.97
C LYS A 24 -8.86 -6.23 -5.94
N ILE A 25 -7.70 -5.57 -5.96
CA ILE A 25 -6.68 -5.75 -4.89
C ILE A 25 -7.21 -5.29 -3.54
N MET A 26 -8.01 -4.23 -3.50
CA MET A 26 -8.62 -3.76 -2.25
C MET A 26 -9.70 -4.72 -1.74
N GLU A 27 -10.49 -5.35 -2.62
CA GLU A 27 -11.48 -6.37 -2.25
C GLU A 27 -10.85 -7.55 -1.51
N THR A 28 -9.66 -7.98 -1.93
CA THR A 28 -8.94 -9.12 -1.31
C THR A 28 -8.36 -8.74 0.05
N VAL A 29 -8.04 -7.46 0.24
CA VAL A 29 -7.67 -6.91 1.55
C VAL A 29 -8.89 -6.80 2.46
N TYR A 30 -10.03 -6.31 1.96
CA TYR A 30 -11.25 -6.18 2.75
C TYR A 30 -11.86 -7.54 3.15
N SER A 31 -11.68 -8.57 2.33
CA SER A 31 -12.11 -9.95 2.62
C SER A 31 -11.14 -10.73 3.52
N GLY A 32 -9.96 -10.17 3.81
CA GLY A 32 -8.96 -10.78 4.69
C GLY A 32 -8.08 -11.84 4.03
N GLU A 33 -8.07 -11.93 2.69
CA GLU A 33 -7.12 -12.78 1.96
C GLU A 33 -5.69 -12.26 2.11
N PHE A 34 -5.55 -10.92 2.15
CA PHE A 34 -4.30 -10.23 2.45
C PHE A 34 -4.37 -9.42 3.73
N GLU A 35 -3.27 -9.43 4.46
CA GLU A 35 -3.07 -8.63 5.65
C GLU A 35 -2.24 -7.39 5.27
N PRO A 36 -2.83 -6.19 5.26
CA PRO A 36 -2.09 -4.99 4.93
C PRO A 36 -1.17 -4.60 6.10
N ILE A 37 0.02 -4.14 5.78
CA ILE A 37 0.99 -3.61 6.75
C ILE A 37 0.98 -2.10 6.66
N VAL A 38 0.66 -1.46 7.77
CA VAL A 38 0.50 -0.01 7.87
C VAL A 38 1.37 0.52 9.00
N THR A 39 2.07 1.62 8.77
CA THR A 39 2.78 2.39 9.82
C THR A 39 2.16 3.78 9.91
N ASP A 40 2.48 4.54 10.96
CA ASP A 40 1.96 5.91 11.11
C ASP A 40 2.27 6.78 9.88
N GLY A 41 3.49 6.67 9.34
CA GLY A 41 3.89 7.40 8.15
C GLY A 41 3.11 7.03 6.89
N ILE A 42 2.69 5.76 6.75
CA ILE A 42 1.82 5.32 5.66
C ILE A 42 0.39 5.82 5.87
N LEU A 43 -0.12 5.74 7.10
CA LEU A 43 -1.47 6.20 7.41
C LEU A 43 -1.62 7.71 7.19
N GLU A 44 -0.59 8.49 7.57
CA GLU A 44 -0.53 9.93 7.32
C GLU A 44 -0.46 10.24 5.82
N GLU A 45 0.32 9.48 5.05
CA GLU A 45 0.38 9.59 3.59
C GLU A 45 -1.00 9.34 2.97
N TYR A 46 -1.69 8.27 3.39
CA TYR A 46 -3.05 7.99 2.93
C TYR A 46 -3.99 9.13 3.26
N HIS A 47 -3.94 9.65 4.50
CA HIS A 47 -4.77 10.75 4.92
C HIS A 47 -4.53 12.01 4.08
N CYS A 48 -3.27 12.40 3.88
CA CYS A 48 -2.89 13.56 3.08
C CYS A 48 -3.34 13.44 1.62
N VAL A 49 -3.05 12.31 0.98
CA VAL A 49 -3.31 12.12 -0.46
C VAL A 49 -4.79 11.95 -0.73
N LEU A 50 -5.53 11.15 0.06
CA LEU A 50 -6.96 10.92 -0.16
C LEU A 50 -7.79 12.19 0.09
N ASN A 51 -7.32 13.10 0.94
CA ASN A 51 -7.95 14.41 1.16
C ASN A 51 -7.53 15.48 0.14
N TYR A 52 -6.68 15.15 -0.82
CA TYR A 52 -6.24 16.15 -1.79
C TYR A 52 -7.42 16.56 -2.69
N LYS A 53 -7.82 17.84 -2.61
CA LYS A 53 -9.01 18.43 -3.27
C LYS A 53 -9.19 18.02 -4.73
N LYS A 54 -8.10 17.86 -5.49
CA LYS A 54 -8.14 17.50 -6.92
C LYS A 54 -8.80 16.14 -7.20
N PHE A 55 -8.82 15.23 -6.22
CA PHE A 55 -9.45 13.92 -6.39
C PHE A 55 -10.96 13.95 -6.14
N GLY A 56 -11.47 14.93 -5.40
CA GLY A 56 -12.92 15.10 -5.17
C GLY A 56 -13.58 13.96 -4.39
N PHE A 57 -12.83 13.16 -3.63
CA PHE A 57 -13.38 12.04 -2.87
C PHE A 57 -14.30 12.52 -1.74
N SER A 58 -15.39 11.79 -1.49
CA SER A 58 -16.26 12.08 -0.36
C SER A 58 -15.56 11.80 0.96
N GLN A 59 -15.77 12.68 1.95
CA GLN A 59 -15.20 12.51 3.29
C GLN A 59 -15.60 11.19 3.95
N LYS A 60 -16.83 10.70 3.68
CA LYS A 60 -17.29 9.40 4.16
C LYS A 60 -16.39 8.25 3.68
N VAL A 61 -16.07 8.22 2.38
CA VAL A 61 -15.21 7.18 1.79
C VAL A 61 -13.79 7.25 2.37
N VAL A 62 -13.23 8.45 2.47
CA VAL A 62 -11.88 8.65 3.02
C VAL A 62 -11.80 8.17 4.47
N ILE A 63 -12.74 8.59 5.33
CA ILE A 63 -12.78 8.21 6.74
C ILE A 63 -12.95 6.69 6.90
N GLN A 64 -13.84 6.07 6.13
CA GLN A 64 -14.04 4.62 6.17
C GLN A 64 -12.77 3.86 5.79
N MET A 65 -12.08 4.29 4.73
CA MET A 65 -10.84 3.67 4.29
C MET A 65 -9.72 3.82 5.32
N LEU A 66 -9.53 5.02 5.87
CA LEU A 66 -8.50 5.26 6.89
C LEU A 66 -8.77 4.47 8.18
N ASN A 67 -10.02 4.44 8.64
CA ASN A 67 -10.39 3.64 9.82
C ASN A 67 -10.15 2.15 9.59
N PHE A 68 -10.43 1.65 8.39
CA PHE A 68 -10.12 0.27 8.03
C PHE A 68 -8.61 0.00 8.09
N PHE A 69 -7.75 0.88 7.57
CA PHE A 69 -6.31 0.64 7.62
C PHE A 69 -5.69 0.84 9.01
N LYS A 70 -6.30 1.70 9.84
CA LYS A 70 -5.84 1.98 11.20
C LYS A 70 -5.83 0.73 12.10
N GLN A 71 -6.69 -0.25 11.85
CA GLN A 71 -6.69 -1.50 12.61
C GLN A 71 -5.46 -2.39 12.36
N PHE A 72 -4.70 -2.13 11.28
CA PHE A 72 -3.51 -2.88 10.90
C PHE A 72 -2.21 -2.11 11.18
N LEU A 73 -2.30 -1.06 12.02
CA LEU A 73 -1.15 -0.26 12.39
C LEU A 73 -0.12 -1.13 13.13
N LEU A 74 1.09 -1.18 12.61
CA LEU A 74 2.18 -1.88 13.27
C LEU A 74 2.50 -1.19 14.61
N PRO A 75 2.69 -1.96 15.69
CA PRO A 75 3.03 -1.40 17.00
C PRO A 75 4.50 -0.98 17.10
N LEU A 76 5.32 -1.33 16.11
CA LEU A 76 6.76 -1.06 16.09
C LEU A 76 7.08 0.06 15.10
N PRO A 77 8.07 0.92 15.40
CA PRO A 77 8.55 1.89 14.43
C PRO A 77 9.14 1.18 13.20
N PRO A 78 9.01 1.77 12.01
CA PRO A 78 9.60 1.22 10.78
C PRO A 78 11.12 1.13 10.89
N ALA A 79 11.71 0.14 10.23
CA ALA A 79 13.13 -0.15 10.28
C ALA A 79 13.94 0.99 9.65
N SER A 80 15.07 1.32 10.28
CA SER A 80 16.07 2.18 9.66
C SER A 80 16.75 1.43 8.53
N LEU A 81 16.34 1.71 7.29
CA LEU A 81 16.94 1.09 6.11
C LEU A 81 18.22 1.81 5.70
N SER A 82 19.27 1.05 5.42
CA SER A 82 20.50 1.56 4.77
C SER A 82 20.27 1.91 3.30
N VAL A 83 19.27 1.29 2.67
CA VAL A 83 18.86 1.52 1.29
C VAL A 83 17.75 2.57 1.26
N LYS A 84 17.95 3.63 0.47
CA LYS A 84 16.92 4.63 0.19
C LYS A 84 16.24 4.36 -1.14
N CYS A 85 14.95 4.68 -1.22
CA CYS A 85 14.24 4.72 -2.48
C CYS A 85 14.77 5.87 -3.35
N VAL A 86 14.55 5.78 -4.67
CA VAL A 86 14.88 6.86 -5.62
C VAL A 86 14.07 8.10 -5.28
N ASP A 87 12.79 7.89 -4.95
CA ASP A 87 11.96 8.89 -4.30
C ASP A 87 12.09 8.72 -2.78
N PRO A 88 12.62 9.72 -2.04
CA PRO A 88 12.76 9.64 -0.59
C PRO A 88 11.44 9.35 0.13
N ASP A 89 10.31 9.86 -0.36
CA ASP A 89 9.00 9.68 0.27
C ASP A 89 8.56 8.21 0.21
N ASP A 90 8.95 7.47 -0.83
CA ASP A 90 8.60 6.05 -0.95
C ASP A 90 9.37 5.13 0.02
N THR A 91 10.40 5.66 0.70
CA THR A 91 11.19 4.90 1.68
C THR A 91 10.31 4.42 2.85
N LYS A 92 9.23 5.14 3.19
CA LYS A 92 8.32 4.78 4.29
C LYS A 92 7.58 3.46 4.02
N PHE A 93 7.18 3.22 2.77
CA PHE A 93 6.54 1.96 2.36
C PHE A 93 7.52 0.79 2.41
N LEU A 94 8.76 1.07 2.01
CA LEU A 94 9.80 0.05 2.02
C LEU A 94 10.19 -0.36 3.44
N ALA A 95 10.38 0.62 4.32
CA ALA A 95 10.69 0.37 5.72
C ALA A 95 9.57 -0.41 6.41
N ALA A 96 8.31 -0.08 6.14
CA ALA A 96 7.16 -0.85 6.62
C ALA A 96 7.16 -2.28 6.09
N ALA A 97 7.47 -2.48 4.81
CA ALA A 97 7.51 -3.81 4.21
C ALA A 97 8.56 -4.71 4.87
N VAL A 98 9.75 -4.17 5.14
CA VAL A 98 10.81 -4.91 5.83
C VAL A 98 10.44 -5.18 7.29
N THR A 99 9.96 -4.18 8.04
CA THR A 99 9.56 -4.35 9.45
C THR A 99 8.41 -5.32 9.62
N GLY A 100 7.41 -5.25 8.73
CA GLY A 100 6.23 -6.11 8.79
C GLY A 100 6.45 -7.49 8.18
N GLU A 101 7.62 -7.78 7.62
CA GLU A 101 7.89 -9.01 6.85
C GLU A 101 6.87 -9.21 5.70
N ALA A 102 6.56 -8.12 5.00
CA ALA A 102 5.65 -8.15 3.87
C ALA A 102 6.27 -8.92 2.70
N LYS A 103 5.47 -9.82 2.11
CA LYS A 103 5.89 -10.57 0.92
C LYS A 103 5.83 -9.72 -0.34
N PHE A 104 4.86 -8.79 -0.40
CA PHE A 104 4.61 -7.95 -1.55
C PHE A 104 4.51 -6.47 -1.18
N LEU A 105 5.11 -5.60 -2.00
CA LEU A 105 4.79 -4.18 -2.05
C LEU A 105 4.07 -3.91 -3.38
N ILE A 106 2.78 -3.61 -3.30
CA ILE A 106 1.93 -3.39 -4.47
C ILE A 106 1.89 -1.90 -4.79
N THR A 107 2.44 -1.50 -5.93
CA THR A 107 2.53 -0.10 -6.35
C THR A 107 2.45 0.06 -7.87
N GLY A 108 1.89 1.18 -8.33
CA GLY A 108 1.98 1.58 -9.73
C GLY A 108 3.32 2.25 -10.07
N ASN A 109 4.10 2.64 -9.06
CA ASN A 109 5.31 3.46 -9.20
C ASN A 109 6.59 2.65 -8.95
N ARG A 110 6.69 1.43 -9.52
CA ARG A 110 7.84 0.51 -9.30
C ARG A 110 9.21 1.17 -9.48
N LYS A 111 9.33 2.12 -10.40
CA LYS A 111 10.57 2.84 -10.70
C LYS A 111 11.12 3.66 -9.52
N HIS A 112 10.30 3.97 -8.51
CA HIS A 112 10.74 4.70 -7.32
C HIS A 112 11.48 3.80 -6.31
N PHE A 113 11.31 2.49 -6.44
CA PHE A 113 11.89 1.52 -5.52
C PHE A 113 13.16 0.88 -6.09
N PRO A 114 14.11 0.47 -5.22
CA PRO A 114 15.28 -0.28 -5.66
C PRO A 114 14.88 -1.64 -6.25
N LYS A 115 15.63 -2.10 -7.25
CA LYS A 115 15.29 -3.31 -8.03
C LYS A 115 15.45 -4.63 -7.27
N LYS A 116 16.24 -4.65 -6.20
CA LYS A 116 16.51 -5.85 -5.40
C LYS A 116 16.47 -5.52 -3.93
N ILE A 117 15.54 -6.15 -3.23
CA ILE A 117 15.46 -6.22 -1.79
C ILE A 117 15.17 -7.66 -1.43
N THR A 118 15.91 -8.18 -0.46
CA THR A 118 15.78 -9.55 0.00
C THR A 118 14.37 -9.74 0.59
N ASP A 119 13.71 -10.84 0.21
CA ASP A 119 12.41 -11.28 0.72
C ASP A 119 11.20 -10.36 0.46
N LEU A 120 11.36 -9.29 -0.34
CA LEU A 120 10.27 -8.41 -0.78
C LEU A 120 10.12 -8.39 -2.29
N VAL A 121 8.91 -8.69 -2.78
CA VAL A 121 8.57 -8.58 -4.21
C VAL A 121 7.79 -7.30 -4.47
N ILE A 122 8.35 -6.40 -5.27
CA ILE A 122 7.69 -5.14 -5.65
C ILE A 122 6.98 -5.35 -6.97
N ILE A 123 5.66 -5.20 -6.96
CA ILE A 123 4.77 -5.66 -8.03
C ILE A 123 3.68 -4.64 -8.33
N THR A 124 3.16 -4.64 -9.56
CA THR A 124 2.00 -3.82 -9.94
C THR A 124 0.69 -4.51 -9.54
N PRO A 125 -0.43 -3.76 -9.44
CA PRO A 125 -1.73 -4.37 -9.20
C PRO A 125 -2.11 -5.45 -10.23
N ARG A 126 -1.76 -5.27 -11.52
CA ARG A 126 -2.07 -6.25 -12.59
C ARG A 126 -1.29 -7.52 -12.40
N GLU A 127 0.01 -7.42 -12.16
CA GLU A 127 0.86 -8.58 -11.93
C GLU A 127 0.42 -9.32 -10.65
N MET A 128 -0.02 -8.61 -9.59
CA MET A 128 -0.58 -9.25 -8.40
C MET A 128 -1.86 -10.03 -8.73
N LEU A 129 -2.78 -9.42 -9.49
CA LEU A 129 -4.01 -10.09 -9.93
C LEU A 129 -3.70 -11.36 -10.74
N ASP A 130 -2.72 -11.30 -11.66
CA ASP A 130 -2.28 -12.45 -12.45
C ASP A 130 -1.70 -13.59 -11.60
N LEU A 131 -1.12 -13.28 -10.43
CA LEU A 131 -0.62 -14.28 -9.48
C LEU A 131 -1.74 -14.93 -8.67
N MET A 132 -2.86 -14.23 -8.48
CA MET A 132 -4.01 -14.73 -7.73
C MET A 132 -4.92 -15.63 -8.58
N GLU A 133 -4.96 -15.41 -9.89
CA GLU A 133 -5.75 -16.18 -10.86
C GLU A 133 -5.08 -17.51 -11.26
N LYS A 134 -3.92 -17.86 -10.67
CA LYS A 134 -3.18 -19.11 -10.91
C LYS A 134 -3.30 -20.07 -9.74
#